data_AF-A0A5A7NB05-F1
#
_entry.id   AF-A0A5A7NB05-F1
#
_cell.length_a   1.000
_cell.length_b   1.000
_cell.length_c   1.000
_cell.angle_alpha   90.00
_cell.angle_beta   90.00
_cell.angle_gamma   90.00
#
_symmetry.space_group_name_H-M   'P 1'
#
loop_
_entity.id
_entity.type
_entity.pdbx_description
1 polymer ?
#
loop_
_entity_poly.entity_id
_entity_poly.type
_entity_poly.pdbx_seq_one_letter_code
_entity_poly.pdbx_strand_id
1 'polypeptide(L)'
;MAQPFLTDTAKALTERGAQLIPAPFPLGAEGTSLWLQAAGEAMGVAPKTLEALIAPKRARAERALDHYRPMLEGKSLFFFPDSQLEIPLARCLSRELGMRLIEVGSPFINQRLMAPDLDLLPEDVMLSEGQDVDKQLDRCLAAQPDIVVCGLGLANPLEAHGMTTKWSIELVFTPIQGFEQAGDLAELFARPLDRRTRLVA
;
A
#
# COMPACT_ATOMS: atom_id res chain seq x y z
N MET A 1 -3.41 -4.48 14.83
CA MET A 1 -3.53 -3.04 14.50
C MET A 1 -3.93 -2.92 13.04
N ALA A 2 -4.76 -1.94 12.64
CA ALA A 2 -5.23 -1.82 11.26
C ALA A 2 -4.60 -0.65 10.48
N GLN A 3 -3.79 0.19 11.14
CA GLN A 3 -3.07 1.31 10.53
C GLN A 3 -1.59 1.31 10.95
N PRO A 4 -0.65 1.68 10.05
CA PRO A 4 0.79 1.61 10.30
C PRO A 4 1.33 2.73 11.18
N PHE A 5 0.65 3.88 11.23
CA PHE A 5 1.06 5.07 11.97
C PHE A 5 0.65 5.06 13.47
N LEU A 6 0.55 3.88 14.08
CA LEU A 6 0.06 3.70 15.46
C LEU A 6 1.16 3.24 16.43
N THR A 7 2.40 3.70 16.22
CA THR A 7 3.57 3.35 17.05
C THR A 7 3.33 3.59 18.55
N ASP A 8 2.98 4.81 18.92
CA ASP A 8 2.84 5.17 20.33
C ASP A 8 1.60 4.53 20.96
N THR A 9 0.52 4.38 20.18
CA THR A 9 -0.67 3.65 20.62
C THR A 9 -0.36 2.18 20.89
N ALA A 10 0.37 1.51 19.99
CA ALA A 10 0.78 0.11 20.17
C ALA A 10 1.65 -0.05 21.42
N LYS A 11 2.59 0.87 21.63
CA LYS A 11 3.45 0.89 22.82
C LYS A 11 2.62 1.06 24.10
N ALA A 12 1.76 2.08 24.16
CA ALA A 12 0.94 2.37 25.34
C ALA A 12 -0.02 1.21 25.69
N LEU A 13 -0.58 0.53 24.69
CA LEU A 13 -1.40 -0.67 24.91
C LEU A 13 -0.57 -1.84 25.45
N THR A 14 0.62 -2.05 24.90
CA THR A 14 1.54 -3.13 25.33
C THR A 14 2.02 -2.91 26.76
N GLU A 15 2.37 -1.68 27.13
CA GLU A 15 2.74 -1.31 28.51
C GLU A 15 1.60 -1.54 29.52
N ARG A 16 0.35 -1.56 29.05
CA ARG A 16 -0.84 -1.89 29.83
C ARG A 16 -1.19 -3.38 29.83
N GLY A 17 -0.34 -4.22 29.25
CA GLY A 17 -0.50 -5.67 29.23
C GLY A 17 -1.28 -6.23 28.03
N ALA A 18 -1.64 -5.39 27.04
CA ALA A 18 -2.18 -5.90 25.79
C ALA A 18 -1.09 -6.63 24.98
N GLN A 19 -1.46 -7.68 24.26
CA GLN A 19 -0.55 -8.38 23.35
C GLN A 19 -0.75 -7.85 21.93
N LEU A 20 0.33 -7.35 21.32
CA LEU A 20 0.33 -7.02 19.89
C LEU A 20 0.29 -8.32 19.08
N ILE A 21 -0.72 -8.45 18.23
CA ILE A 21 -0.79 -9.49 17.19
C ILE A 21 -0.06 -8.95 15.95
N PRO A 22 1.09 -9.52 15.55
CA PRO A 22 1.80 -9.14 14.34
C PRO A 22 1.02 -9.63 13.12
N ALA A 23 0.75 -8.74 12.17
CA ALA A 23 0.13 -9.10 10.90
C ALA A 23 0.40 -8.01 9.86
N PRO A 24 0.41 -8.34 8.56
CA PRO A 24 0.40 -7.34 7.51
C PRO A 24 -0.85 -6.46 7.60
N PHE A 25 -0.78 -5.21 7.16
CA PHE A 25 -1.95 -4.34 7.18
C PHE A 25 -3.03 -4.83 6.19
N PRO A 26 -4.32 -4.62 6.50
CA PRO A 26 -5.43 -5.22 5.76
C PRO A 26 -5.76 -4.44 4.47
N LEU A 27 -4.77 -4.33 3.58
CA LEU A 27 -4.91 -3.77 2.24
C LEU A 27 -4.90 -4.91 1.22
N GLY A 28 -5.80 -4.83 0.24
CA GLY A 28 -5.97 -5.88 -0.77
C GLY A 28 -6.55 -7.19 -0.23
N ALA A 29 -6.56 -8.22 -1.06
CA ALA A 29 -7.05 -9.54 -0.72
C ALA A 29 -6.04 -10.30 0.15
N GLU A 30 -4.75 -10.24 -0.19
CA GLU A 30 -3.68 -10.93 0.55
C GLU A 30 -3.53 -10.32 1.95
N GLY A 31 -3.40 -8.99 2.05
CA GLY A 31 -3.20 -8.32 3.34
C GLY A 31 -4.36 -8.54 4.30
N THR A 32 -5.58 -8.41 3.79
CA THR A 32 -6.78 -8.68 4.60
C THR A 32 -6.85 -10.13 5.06
N SER A 33 -6.47 -11.09 4.21
CA SER A 33 -6.47 -12.51 4.57
C SER A 33 -5.49 -12.80 5.69
N LEU A 34 -4.24 -12.34 5.54
CA LEU A 34 -3.19 -12.54 6.54
C LEU A 34 -3.52 -11.84 7.87
N TRP A 35 -4.11 -10.65 7.81
CA TRP A 35 -4.58 -9.92 8.98
C TRP A 35 -5.66 -10.68 9.76
N LEU A 36 -6.66 -11.23 9.07
CA LEU A 36 -7.71 -12.04 9.68
C LEU A 36 -7.19 -13.39 10.18
N GLN A 37 -6.23 -14.00 9.48
CA GLN A 37 -5.56 -15.23 9.90
C GLN A 37 -4.80 -15.06 11.21
N ALA A 38 -3.98 -14.02 11.33
CA ALA A 38 -3.27 -13.71 12.57
C ALA A 38 -4.23 -13.45 13.74
N ALA A 39 -5.33 -12.73 13.50
CA ALA A 39 -6.36 -12.50 14.52
C ALA A 39 -7.07 -13.82 14.91
N GLY A 40 -7.45 -14.64 13.93
CA GLY A 40 -8.12 -15.92 14.16
C GLY A 40 -7.24 -16.90 14.93
N GLU A 41 -5.95 -16.98 14.61
CA GLU A 41 -4.97 -17.80 15.34
C GLU A 41 -4.86 -17.34 16.81
N ALA A 42 -4.68 -16.04 17.04
CA ALA A 42 -4.60 -15.48 18.40
C ALA A 42 -5.88 -15.70 19.22
N MET A 43 -7.03 -15.83 18.56
CA MET A 43 -8.33 -16.09 19.21
C MET A 43 -8.70 -17.58 19.28
N GLY A 44 -7.84 -18.50 18.80
CA GLY A 44 -8.11 -19.94 18.81
C GLY A 44 -9.19 -20.39 17.82
N VAL A 45 -9.44 -19.63 16.75
CA VAL A 45 -10.35 -20.02 15.68
C VAL A 45 -9.69 -21.11 14.83
N ALA A 46 -10.38 -22.23 14.63
CA ALA A 46 -9.87 -23.32 13.81
C ALA A 46 -9.57 -22.82 12.37
N PRO A 47 -8.40 -23.12 11.78
CA PRO A 47 -8.02 -22.62 10.45
C PRO A 47 -9.04 -22.92 9.36
N LYS A 48 -9.64 -24.11 9.39
CA LYS A 48 -10.70 -24.51 8.42
C LYS A 48 -11.96 -23.64 8.53
N THR A 49 -12.35 -23.27 9.75
CA THR A 49 -13.50 -22.41 10.00
C THR A 49 -13.24 -21.01 9.48
N LEU A 50 -12.06 -20.46 9.77
CA LEU A 50 -11.68 -19.14 9.28
C LEU A 50 -11.60 -19.11 7.75
N GLU A 51 -10.94 -20.10 7.15
CA GLU A 51 -10.80 -20.20 5.69
C GLU A 51 -12.17 -20.28 5.01
N ALA A 52 -13.11 -21.06 5.54
CA ALA A 52 -14.47 -21.14 5.01
C ALA A 52 -15.21 -19.79 5.05
N LEU A 53 -14.93 -18.93 6.04
CA LEU A 53 -15.52 -17.60 6.16
C LEU A 53 -14.88 -16.58 5.21
N ILE A 54 -13.55 -16.62 5.04
CA ILE A 54 -12.83 -15.60 4.25
C ILE A 54 -12.74 -15.95 2.76
N ALA A 55 -12.72 -17.23 2.38
CA ALA A 55 -12.54 -17.67 0.99
C ALA A 55 -13.49 -16.99 -0.03
N PRO A 56 -14.83 -16.93 0.19
CA PRO A 56 -15.71 -16.27 -0.78
C PRO A 56 -15.48 -14.76 -0.88
N LYS A 57 -15.05 -14.12 0.23
CA LYS A 57 -14.73 -12.68 0.26
C LYS A 57 -13.39 -12.40 -0.43
N ARG A 58 -12.38 -13.23 -0.18
CA ARG A 58 -11.08 -13.20 -0.85
C ARG A 58 -11.25 -13.35 -2.36
N ALA A 59 -12.01 -14.34 -2.82
CA ALA A 59 -12.29 -14.54 -4.25
C ALA A 59 -13.04 -13.38 -4.92
N ARG A 60 -13.87 -12.63 -4.16
CA ARG A 60 -14.50 -11.40 -4.67
C ARG A 60 -13.49 -10.26 -4.78
N ALA A 61 -12.63 -10.09 -3.77
CA ALA A 61 -11.57 -9.09 -3.77
C ALA A 61 -10.56 -9.33 -4.91
N GLU A 62 -10.09 -10.57 -5.08
CA GLU A 62 -9.18 -10.96 -6.17
C GLU A 62 -9.76 -10.63 -7.54
N ARG A 63 -11.04 -10.97 -7.80
CA ARG A 63 -11.71 -10.60 -9.05
C ARG A 63 -11.83 -9.08 -9.25
N ALA A 64 -12.02 -8.31 -8.18
CA ALA A 64 -12.06 -6.86 -8.28
C ALA A 64 -10.68 -6.27 -8.58
N LEU A 65 -9.61 -6.86 -8.05
CA LEU A 65 -8.22 -6.48 -8.36
C LEU A 65 -7.86 -6.86 -9.81
N ASP A 66 -8.24 -8.06 -10.26
CA ASP A 66 -7.97 -8.54 -11.62
C ASP A 66 -8.59 -7.66 -12.71
N HIS A 67 -9.67 -6.93 -12.39
CA HIS A 67 -10.21 -5.92 -13.29
C HIS A 67 -9.20 -4.80 -13.62
N TYR A 68 -8.39 -4.39 -12.64
CA TYR A 68 -7.41 -3.30 -12.79
C TYR A 68 -6.01 -3.78 -13.18
N ARG A 69 -5.70 -5.07 -12.97
CA ARG A 69 -4.40 -5.67 -13.30
C ARG A 69 -3.90 -5.32 -14.72
N PRO A 70 -4.70 -5.42 -15.80
CA PRO A 70 -4.20 -5.11 -17.15
C PRO A 70 -3.66 -3.69 -17.34
N MET A 71 -4.11 -2.73 -16.52
CA MET A 71 -3.67 -1.34 -16.59
C MET A 71 -2.46 -1.04 -15.70
N LEU A 72 -2.29 -1.80 -14.62
CA LEU A 72 -1.28 -1.55 -13.59
C LEU A 72 -0.08 -2.49 -13.71
N GLU A 73 -0.25 -3.70 -14.24
CA GLU A 73 0.80 -4.70 -14.33
C GLU A 73 2.02 -4.19 -15.13
N GLY A 74 3.21 -4.35 -14.56
CA GLY A 74 4.47 -3.89 -15.13
C GLY A 74 4.69 -2.38 -15.05
N LYS A 75 3.74 -1.57 -14.57
CA LYS A 75 3.93 -0.13 -14.33
C LYS A 75 4.78 0.10 -13.11
N SER A 76 5.65 1.10 -13.19
CA SER A 76 6.58 1.47 -12.15
C SER A 76 6.01 2.52 -11.18
N LEU A 77 6.29 2.35 -9.89
CA LEU A 77 5.81 3.18 -8.77
C LEU A 77 6.96 3.84 -8.03
N PHE A 78 6.77 5.10 -7.68
CA PHE A 78 7.63 5.85 -6.77
C PHE A 78 6.78 6.49 -5.67
N PHE A 79 7.09 6.21 -4.40
CA PHE A 79 6.42 6.84 -3.26
C PHE A 79 7.30 7.91 -2.62
N PHE A 80 6.80 9.13 -2.58
CA PHE A 80 7.27 10.14 -1.65
C PHE A 80 6.67 9.89 -0.26
N PRO A 81 7.42 10.18 0.83
CA PRO A 81 6.96 9.98 2.20
C PRO A 81 5.82 10.94 2.58
N ASP A 82 4.72 10.43 3.14
CA ASP A 82 3.63 11.26 3.66
C ASP A 82 2.97 10.68 4.93
N SER A 83 2.54 9.41 4.90
CA SER A 83 1.53 8.87 5.82
C SER A 83 1.91 7.59 6.57
N GLN A 84 3.02 6.96 6.21
CA GLN A 84 3.41 5.59 6.63
C GLN A 84 2.59 4.46 5.98
N LEU A 85 1.58 4.77 5.13
CA LEU A 85 0.86 3.77 4.33
C LEU A 85 1.67 3.27 3.14
N GLU A 86 2.81 3.88 2.82
CA GLU A 86 3.56 3.64 1.58
C GLU A 86 4.05 2.19 1.49
N ILE A 87 4.58 1.63 2.59
CA ILE A 87 5.06 0.24 2.61
C ILE A 87 3.90 -0.76 2.40
N PRO A 88 2.80 -0.71 3.17
CA PRO A 88 1.68 -1.63 2.95
C PRO A 88 1.01 -1.48 1.57
N LEU A 89 0.92 -0.25 1.06
CA LEU A 89 0.40 0.02 -0.28
C LEU A 89 1.34 -0.55 -1.36
N ALA A 90 2.64 -0.29 -1.26
CA ALA A 90 3.64 -0.84 -2.17
C ALA A 90 3.59 -2.38 -2.20
N ARG A 91 3.41 -3.01 -1.04
CA ARG A 91 3.26 -4.46 -0.92
C ARG A 91 2.02 -4.95 -1.65
N CYS A 92 0.86 -4.34 -1.43
CA CYS A 92 -0.38 -4.70 -2.13
C CYS A 92 -0.27 -4.49 -3.66
N LEU A 93 0.20 -3.32 -4.11
CA LEU A 93 0.30 -2.97 -5.53
C LEU A 93 1.30 -3.85 -6.28
N SER A 94 2.43 -4.19 -5.65
CA SER A 94 3.42 -5.07 -6.28
C SER A 94 2.93 -6.51 -6.36
N ARG A 95 2.50 -7.09 -5.24
CA ARG A 95 2.14 -8.52 -5.17
C ARG A 95 0.82 -8.84 -5.82
N GLU A 96 -0.16 -7.96 -5.66
CA GLU A 96 -1.54 -8.22 -6.08
C GLU A 96 -1.89 -7.58 -7.41
N LEU A 97 -1.14 -6.57 -7.88
CA LEU A 97 -1.40 -5.87 -9.15
C LEU A 97 -0.19 -5.87 -10.11
N GLY A 98 0.94 -6.47 -9.72
CA GLY A 98 2.11 -6.64 -10.59
C GLY A 98 2.88 -5.35 -10.88
N MET A 99 2.73 -4.32 -10.05
CA MET A 99 3.47 -3.07 -10.21
C MET A 99 4.93 -3.24 -9.78
N ARG A 100 5.85 -2.55 -10.46
CA ARG A 100 7.28 -2.52 -10.11
C ARG A 100 7.57 -1.37 -9.15
N LEU A 101 8.28 -1.63 -8.07
CA LEU A 101 8.63 -0.61 -7.08
C LEU A 101 10.00 -0.02 -7.42
N ILE A 102 10.11 1.31 -7.52
CA ILE A 102 11.39 2.01 -7.68
C ILE A 102 11.92 2.42 -6.31
N GLU A 103 11.16 3.26 -5.60
CA GLU A 103 11.50 3.73 -4.26
C GLU A 103 10.21 3.81 -3.44
N VAL A 104 10.28 3.33 -2.20
CA VAL A 104 9.17 3.40 -1.23
C VAL A 104 9.61 4.26 -0.06
N GLY A 105 9.34 5.56 -0.16
CA GLY A 105 9.60 6.52 0.90
C GLY A 105 8.51 6.54 1.96
N SER A 106 8.89 6.48 3.23
CA SER A 106 8.00 6.65 4.39
C SER A 106 8.56 7.70 5.35
N PRO A 107 7.73 8.55 5.98
CA PRO A 107 8.23 9.55 6.92
C PRO A 107 8.84 8.91 8.17
N PHE A 108 8.36 7.72 8.55
CA PHE A 108 8.86 6.95 9.68
C PHE A 108 8.58 5.45 9.50
N ILE A 109 9.54 4.59 9.82
CA ILE A 109 9.46 3.14 9.69
C ILE A 109 9.66 2.49 11.06
N ASN A 110 8.55 2.16 11.73
CA ASN A 110 8.60 1.30 12.89
C ASN A 110 8.85 -0.15 12.46
N GLN A 111 10.11 -0.61 12.53
CA GLN A 111 10.50 -1.95 12.08
C GLN A 111 9.66 -3.07 12.69
N ARG A 112 9.29 -2.96 13.98
CA ARG A 112 8.50 -4.00 14.65
C ARG A 112 7.06 -4.07 14.14
N LEU A 113 6.43 -2.91 13.92
CA LEU A 113 5.06 -2.88 13.39
C LEU A 113 5.02 -3.21 11.90
N MET A 114 6.05 -2.83 11.14
CA MET A 114 6.09 -2.98 9.69
C MET A 114 6.67 -4.33 9.23
N ALA A 115 7.33 -5.09 10.13
CA ALA A 115 7.97 -6.36 9.79
C ALA A 115 7.10 -7.29 8.92
N PRO A 116 5.81 -7.54 9.22
CA PRO A 116 4.99 -8.42 8.39
C PRO A 116 4.76 -7.94 6.95
N ASP A 117 4.73 -6.63 6.70
CA ASP A 117 4.65 -6.09 5.33
C ASP A 117 6.03 -6.02 4.66
N LEU A 118 7.09 -5.74 5.43
CA LEU A 118 8.47 -5.75 4.95
C LEU A 118 8.88 -7.14 4.46
N ASP A 119 8.50 -8.20 5.19
CA ASP A 119 8.78 -9.60 4.82
C ASP A 119 8.09 -10.03 3.51
N LEU A 120 7.08 -9.30 3.06
CA LEU A 120 6.32 -9.58 1.84
C LEU A 120 6.77 -8.74 0.64
N LEU A 121 7.55 -7.67 0.86
CA LEU A 121 8.07 -6.84 -0.21
C LEU A 121 9.15 -7.57 -1.04
N PRO A 122 9.36 -7.19 -2.31
CA PRO A 122 10.52 -7.64 -3.09
C PRO A 122 11.83 -7.28 -2.39
N GLU A 123 12.83 -8.17 -2.43
CA GLU A 123 14.12 -7.98 -1.75
C GLU A 123 14.93 -6.79 -2.27
N ASP A 124 14.71 -6.40 -3.54
CA ASP A 124 15.45 -5.35 -4.24
C ASP A 124 14.82 -3.96 -4.15
N VAL A 125 13.74 -3.80 -3.38
CA VAL A 125 13.06 -2.51 -3.23
C VAL A 125 13.94 -1.51 -2.47
N MET A 126 14.10 -0.31 -3.02
CA MET A 126 14.72 0.80 -2.29
C MET A 126 13.73 1.36 -1.27
N LEU A 127 14.02 1.19 0.01
CA LEU A 127 13.30 1.83 1.11
C LEU A 127 14.03 3.10 1.56
N SER A 128 13.28 4.18 1.82
CA SER A 128 13.84 5.39 2.43
C SER A 128 12.98 5.87 3.59
N GLU A 129 13.60 6.17 4.72
CA GLU A 129 12.95 6.79 5.87
C GLU A 129 13.32 8.27 5.96
N GLY A 130 12.32 9.12 6.22
CA GLY A 130 12.50 10.58 6.21
C GLY A 130 12.70 11.14 4.80
N GLN A 131 13.21 12.37 4.69
CA GLN A 131 13.33 13.03 3.39
C GLN A 131 14.39 14.14 3.33
N ASP A 132 15.16 14.13 2.24
CA ASP A 132 15.74 15.31 1.60
C ASP A 132 15.04 15.47 0.25
N VAL A 133 14.17 16.48 0.12
CA VAL A 133 13.18 16.56 -0.96
C VAL A 133 13.85 16.79 -2.31
N ASP A 134 14.90 17.61 -2.36
CA ASP A 134 15.61 17.92 -3.60
C ASP A 134 16.32 16.67 -4.12
N LYS A 135 17.06 15.96 -3.26
CA LYS A 135 17.72 14.71 -3.67
C LYS A 135 16.73 13.61 -4.07
N GLN A 136 15.56 13.54 -3.43
CA GLN A 136 14.55 12.55 -3.76
C GLN A 136 13.83 12.89 -5.07
N LEU A 137 13.63 14.18 -5.35
CA LEU A 137 13.18 14.66 -6.66
C LEU A 137 14.17 14.30 -7.77
N ASP A 138 15.48 14.49 -7.56
CA ASP A 138 16.50 14.09 -8.52
C ASP A 138 16.42 12.60 -8.87
N ARG A 139 16.27 11.73 -7.85
CA ARG A 139 16.10 10.28 -8.07
C ARG A 139 14.80 9.96 -8.82
N CYS A 140 13.69 10.58 -8.43
CA CYS A 140 12.40 10.39 -9.09
C CYS A 140 12.46 10.80 -10.58
N LEU A 141 12.99 12.00 -10.86
CA LEU A 141 13.15 12.52 -12.21
C LEU A 141 14.09 11.67 -13.07
N ALA A 142 15.18 11.16 -12.49
CA ALA A 142 16.09 10.25 -13.18
C ALA A 142 15.45 8.89 -13.47
N ALA A 143 14.61 8.39 -12.56
CA ALA A 143 13.98 7.07 -12.69
C ALA A 143 12.78 7.04 -13.65
N GLN A 144 12.13 8.19 -13.91
CA GLN A 144 10.95 8.31 -14.79
C GLN A 144 9.85 7.27 -14.49
N PRO A 145 9.33 7.20 -13.24
CA PRO A 145 8.28 6.27 -12.87
C PRO A 145 6.98 6.49 -13.67
N ASP A 146 6.24 5.41 -13.92
CA ASP A 146 4.92 5.49 -14.55
C ASP A 146 3.89 6.18 -13.63
N ILE A 147 3.99 5.99 -12.31
CA ILE A 147 3.16 6.66 -11.31
C ILE A 147 4.03 7.16 -10.15
N VAL A 148 3.87 8.44 -9.81
CA VAL A 148 4.42 9.05 -8.58
C VAL A 148 3.31 9.26 -7.55
N VAL A 149 3.48 8.69 -6.36
CA VAL A 149 2.61 8.94 -5.22
C VAL A 149 3.23 10.04 -4.37
N CYS A 150 2.57 11.20 -4.28
CA CYS A 150 3.13 12.37 -3.61
C CYS A 150 2.08 13.32 -3.04
N GLY A 151 2.49 14.21 -2.15
CA GLY A 151 1.63 15.29 -1.65
C GLY A 151 1.21 16.28 -2.73
N LEU A 152 0.16 17.06 -2.46
CA LEU A 152 -0.38 18.07 -3.39
C LEU A 152 0.63 19.15 -3.78
N GLY A 153 1.63 19.43 -2.93
CA GLY A 153 2.70 20.38 -3.23
C GLY A 153 3.63 19.94 -4.37
N LEU A 154 3.72 18.62 -4.65
CA LEU A 154 4.57 18.06 -5.71
C LEU A 154 3.77 17.59 -6.92
N ALA A 155 2.48 17.25 -6.76
CA ALA A 155 1.67 16.66 -7.81
C ALA A 155 1.61 17.51 -9.09
N ASN A 156 1.14 18.76 -9.02
CA ASN A 156 1.05 19.64 -10.20
C ASN A 156 2.43 19.96 -10.83
N PRO A 157 3.49 20.27 -10.06
CA PRO A 157 4.83 20.42 -10.62
C PRO A 157 5.32 19.18 -11.39
N LEU A 158 5.09 17.97 -10.89
CA LEU A 158 5.51 16.73 -11.55
C LEU A 158 4.67 16.43 -12.81
N GLU A 159 3.36 16.67 -12.77
CA GLU A 159 2.48 16.59 -13.94
C GLU A 159 2.92 17.56 -15.04
N ALA A 160 3.37 18.77 -14.69
CA ALA A 160 3.92 19.73 -15.64
C ALA A 160 5.24 19.24 -16.29
N HIS A 161 5.96 18.31 -15.65
CA HIS A 161 7.12 17.60 -16.21
C HIS A 161 6.72 16.31 -16.95
N GLY A 162 5.44 16.09 -17.19
CA GLY A 162 4.94 14.96 -17.97
C GLY A 162 4.88 13.64 -17.20
N MET A 163 4.99 13.65 -15.87
CA MET A 163 4.83 12.47 -15.02
C MET A 163 3.37 12.29 -14.61
N THR A 164 2.91 11.06 -14.43
CA THR A 164 1.58 10.81 -13.86
C THR A 164 1.66 10.70 -12.34
N THR A 165 0.76 11.40 -11.66
CA THR A 165 0.76 11.51 -10.21
C THR A 165 -0.53 10.98 -9.59
N LYS A 166 -0.37 10.41 -8.40
CA LYS A 166 -1.45 10.01 -7.51
C LYS A 166 -1.26 10.73 -6.20
N TRP A 167 -2.13 11.69 -5.89
CA TRP A 167 -1.99 12.48 -4.69
C TRP A 167 -2.21 11.63 -3.42
N SER A 168 -1.24 11.64 -2.51
CA SER A 168 -1.14 10.71 -1.38
C SER A 168 -2.28 10.83 -0.37
N ILE A 169 -2.73 12.04 -0.08
CA ILE A 169 -3.72 12.35 0.98
C ILE A 169 -5.04 11.58 0.80
N GLU A 170 -5.46 11.29 -0.44
CA GLU A 170 -6.66 10.48 -0.72
C GLU A 170 -6.65 9.09 -0.06
N LEU A 171 -5.46 8.53 0.17
CA LEU A 171 -5.28 7.20 0.78
C LEU A 171 -5.66 7.18 2.26
N VAL A 172 -5.73 8.34 2.90
CA VAL A 172 -6.03 8.44 4.34
C VAL A 172 -7.53 8.60 4.60
N PHE A 173 -8.28 9.18 3.66
CA PHE A 173 -9.71 9.45 3.84
C PHE A 173 -10.62 8.61 2.92
N THR A 174 -10.07 7.87 1.96
CA THR A 174 -10.83 6.89 1.18
C THR A 174 -10.88 5.56 1.92
N PRO A 175 -12.04 4.86 1.95
CA PRO A 175 -12.09 3.50 2.43
C PRO A 175 -11.21 2.58 1.56
N ILE A 176 -10.11 2.06 2.12
CA ILE A 176 -9.15 1.21 1.38
C ILE A 176 -8.85 -0.13 2.06
N GLN A 177 -9.33 -0.33 3.29
CA GLN A 177 -9.05 -1.53 4.06
C GLN A 177 -10.12 -2.61 3.85
N GLY A 178 -9.69 -3.87 3.82
CA GLY A 178 -10.58 -5.03 3.77
C GLY A 178 -10.92 -5.50 2.36
N PHE A 179 -11.57 -6.68 2.29
CA PHE A 179 -11.89 -7.35 1.02
C PHE A 179 -12.80 -6.52 0.10
N GLU A 180 -13.80 -5.84 0.67
CA GLU A 180 -14.79 -5.10 -0.13
C GLU A 180 -14.19 -3.86 -0.79
N GLN A 181 -13.11 -3.30 -0.23
CA GLN A 181 -12.42 -2.11 -0.71
C GLN A 181 -11.20 -2.42 -1.59
N ALA A 182 -10.86 -3.69 -1.82
CA ALA A 182 -9.67 -4.05 -2.59
C ALA A 182 -9.69 -3.49 -4.03
N GLY A 183 -10.84 -3.57 -4.70
CA GLY A 183 -11.04 -2.98 -6.03
C GLY A 183 -10.97 -1.45 -6.00
N ASP A 184 -11.61 -0.81 -5.01
CA ASP A 184 -11.61 0.64 -4.85
C ASP A 184 -10.18 1.16 -4.63
N LEU A 185 -9.39 0.46 -3.80
CA LEU A 185 -7.97 0.75 -3.61
C LEU A 185 -7.20 0.70 -4.93
N ALA A 186 -7.38 -0.35 -5.74
CA ALA A 186 -6.72 -0.46 -7.04
C ALA A 186 -7.14 0.66 -8.00
N GLU A 187 -8.43 1.03 -8.00
CA GLU A 187 -8.97 2.13 -8.81
C GLU A 187 -8.21 3.44 -8.54
N LEU A 188 -7.85 3.74 -7.29
CA LEU A 188 -7.14 4.98 -6.94
C LEU A 188 -5.81 5.17 -7.69
N PHE A 189 -5.13 4.06 -8.04
CA PHE A 189 -3.87 4.09 -8.79
C PHE A 189 -4.11 3.95 -10.30
N ALA A 190 -5.18 3.26 -10.67
CA ALA A 190 -5.62 3.09 -12.05
C ALA A 190 -6.15 4.40 -12.68
N ARG A 191 -6.94 5.16 -11.92
CA ARG A 191 -7.63 6.39 -12.35
C ARG A 191 -6.73 7.45 -13.00
N PRO A 192 -5.55 7.81 -12.44
CA PRO A 192 -4.69 8.82 -13.08
C PRO A 192 -4.11 8.34 -14.43
N LEU A 193 -3.84 7.04 -14.62
CA LEU A 193 -3.40 6.47 -15.90
C LEU A 193 -4.51 6.50 -16.96
N ASP A 194 -5.73 6.10 -16.59
CA ASP A 194 -6.90 6.16 -17.48
C ASP A 194 -7.17 7.61 -17.92
N ARG A 195 -7.15 8.56 -16.98
CA ARG A 195 -7.28 9.99 -17.29
C ARG A 195 -6.25 10.44 -18.31
N ARG A 196 -4.97 10.09 -18.13
CA ARG A 196 -3.91 10.46 -19.08
C ARG A 196 -4.18 9.89 -20.48
N THR A 197 -4.56 8.61 -20.56
CA THR A 197 -4.86 7.95 -21.84
C THR A 197 -5.98 8.67 -22.60
N ARG A 198 -7.06 9.07 -21.90
CA ARG A 198 -8.21 9.75 -22.49
C ARG A 198 -7.96 11.19 -22.93
N LEU A 199 -6.95 11.86 -22.37
CA LEU A 199 -6.63 13.25 -22.68
C LEU A 199 -5.53 13.38 -23.75
N VAL A 200 -4.79 12.31 -24.02
CA VAL A 200 -3.74 12.24 -25.05
C VAL A 200 -4.27 11.66 -26.37
N ALA A 201 -5.34 10.87 -26.32
CA ALA A 201 -6.10 10.40 -27.49
C ALA A 201 -6.97 11.51 -28.10
#